data_AF-A0AAE6IJI4-F1
#
_entry.id   AF-A0AAE6IJI4-F1
#
_cell.length_a   1.000
_cell.length_b   1.000
_cell.length_c   1.000
_cell.angle_alpha   90.00
_cell.angle_beta   90.00
_cell.angle_gamma   90.00
#
_symmetry.space_group_name_H-M   'P 1'
#
loop_
_entity.id
_entity.type
_entity.pdbx_description
1 polymer ?
#
loop_
_entity_poly.entity_id
_entity_poly.type
_entity_poly.pdbx_seq_one_letter_code
_entity_poly.pdbx_strand_id
1 'polypeptide(L)'
;MADKTDALLTDYYSGVIDMKILLRRSELQWQPHDDDNAGIKSLNKHTRPLDDLIAKYETDSILHELTKQRDAIKRLETTFSEETRQIVQMHYDRRERLSWVVISLRMNLSERTCRTYQKTFKDSVAQTFNELDIAV
;
A
#
# COMPACT_ATOMS: atom_id res chain seq x y z
N MET A 1 -12.97 -14.88 11.32
CA MET A 1 -11.89 -15.02 10.32
C MET A 1 -11.63 -13.64 9.76
N ALA A 2 -10.50 -13.03 10.09
CA ALA A 2 -10.12 -11.78 9.45
C ALA A 2 -9.77 -12.09 7.99
N ASP A 3 -10.52 -11.49 7.07
CA ASP A 3 -10.28 -11.60 5.63
C ASP A 3 -8.90 -11.02 5.32
N LYS A 4 -8.12 -11.63 4.44
CA LYS A 4 -6.78 -11.10 4.11
C LYS A 4 -6.85 -9.67 3.55
N THR A 5 -7.92 -9.37 2.83
CA THR A 5 -8.24 -8.02 2.33
C THR A 5 -8.47 -7.01 3.44
N ASP A 6 -9.07 -7.42 4.57
CA ASP A 6 -9.30 -6.56 5.74
C ASP A 6 -7.96 -6.16 6.39
N ALA A 7 -7.03 -7.11 6.48
CA ALA A 7 -5.68 -6.87 6.98
C ALA A 7 -4.90 -5.92 6.06
N LEU A 8 -4.99 -6.12 4.74
CA LEU A 8 -4.34 -5.27 3.75
C LEU A 8 -4.89 -3.84 3.76
N LEU A 9 -6.21 -3.66 3.84
CA LEU A 9 -6.83 -2.34 3.97
C LEU A 9 -6.43 -1.66 5.27
N THR A 10 -6.37 -2.41 6.37
CA THR A 10 -5.88 -1.89 7.65
C THR A 10 -4.43 -1.39 7.53
N ASP A 11 -3.55 -2.18 6.91
CA ASP A 11 -2.14 -1.81 6.70
C ASP A 11 -2.00 -0.60 5.75
N TYR A 12 -2.87 -0.48 4.74
CA TYR A 12 -2.92 0.69 3.86
C TYR A 12 -3.30 1.96 4.62
N TYR A 13 -4.49 1.98 5.24
CA TYR A 13 -5.01 3.18 5.90
C TYR A 13 -4.20 3.61 7.12
N SER A 14 -3.58 2.66 7.83
CA SER A 14 -2.68 2.98 8.94
C SER A 14 -1.29 3.49 8.49
N GLY A 15 -1.02 3.53 7.18
CA GLY A 15 0.25 3.97 6.60
C GLY A 15 1.39 2.95 6.70
N VAL A 16 1.08 1.70 7.07
CA VAL A 16 2.10 0.63 7.19
C VAL A 16 2.70 0.28 5.84
N ILE A 17 1.91 0.28 4.77
CA ILE A 17 2.45 0.03 3.41
C ILE A 17 3.47 1.11 3.02
N ASP A 18 3.18 2.39 3.27
CA ASP A 18 4.11 3.47 2.98
C ASP A 18 5.37 3.40 3.84
N MET A 19 5.24 3.03 5.12
CA MET A 19 6.40 2.77 5.99
C MET A 19 7.26 1.62 5.48
N LYS A 20 6.65 0.51 5.03
CA LYS A 20 7.37 -0.64 4.43
C LYS A 20 8.11 -0.23 3.15
N ILE A 21 7.49 0.57 2.28
CA ILE A 21 8.10 1.12 1.07
C ILE A 21 9.31 1.99 1.42
N LEU A 22 9.17 2.88 2.40
CA LEU A 22 10.25 3.78 2.83
C LEU A 22 11.41 3.00 3.46
N LEU A 23 11.09 2.05 4.35
CA LEU A 23 12.08 1.16 4.96
C LEU A 23 12.86 0.41 3.88
N ARG A 24 12.16 -0.20 2.92
CA ARG A 24 12.81 -0.97 1.85
C ARG A 24 13.71 -0.11 0.98
N ARG A 25 13.30 1.11 0.65
CA ARG A 25 14.15 2.08 -0.06
C ARG A 25 15.40 2.42 0.74
N SER A 26 15.26 2.63 2.05
CA SER A 26 16.41 2.92 2.92
C SER A 26 17.38 1.74 3.01
N GLU A 27 16.89 0.51 3.08
CA GLU A 27 17.71 -0.72 3.06
C GLU A 27 18.51 -0.84 1.75
N LEU A 28 17.86 -0.61 0.60
CA LEU A 28 18.51 -0.66 -0.71
C LEU A 28 19.57 0.43 -0.89
N GLN A 29 19.37 1.58 -0.26
CA GLN A 29 20.35 2.68 -0.25
C GLN A 29 21.55 2.37 0.65
N TRP A 30 21.34 1.69 1.79
CA TRP A 30 22.36 1.42 2.82
C TRP A 30 23.06 0.07 2.69
N GLN A 31 22.97 -0.62 1.56
CA GLN A 31 23.72 -1.87 1.38
C GLN A 31 25.23 -1.59 1.43
N PRO A 32 25.96 -2.13 2.43
CA PRO A 32 27.41 -2.01 2.47
C PRO A 32 27.98 -2.59 1.18
N HIS A 33 29.02 -1.95 0.67
CA HIS A 33 29.70 -2.39 -0.54
C HIS A 33 30.31 -3.77 -0.27
N ASP A 34 29.64 -4.85 -0.69
CA ASP A 34 30.30 -6.14 -0.84
C ASP A 34 31.30 -5.98 -1.98
N ASP A 35 32.55 -5.77 -1.60
CA ASP A 35 33.73 -5.58 -2.45
C ASP A 35 34.16 -6.88 -3.15
N ASP A 36 33.21 -7.75 -3.49
CA ASP A 36 33.44 -9.05 -4.13
C ASP A 36 33.39 -8.98 -5.67
N ASN A 37 33.19 -7.80 -6.25
CA ASN A 37 33.23 -7.58 -7.69
C ASN A 37 34.42 -6.70 -8.14
N ALA A 38 35.57 -6.85 -7.48
CA ALA A 38 36.85 -6.22 -7.83
C ALA A 38 37.46 -6.71 -9.17
N GLY A 39 36.77 -7.59 -9.91
CA GLY A 39 37.39 -8.34 -11.01
C GLY A 39 37.20 -7.83 -12.45
N ILE A 40 35.99 -7.50 -12.90
CA ILE A 40 35.71 -7.60 -14.36
C ILE A 40 34.93 -6.44 -15.02
N LYS A 41 34.40 -5.41 -14.31
CA LYS A 41 33.52 -4.41 -14.97
C LYS A 41 33.85 -2.92 -14.73
N SER A 42 35.10 -2.55 -14.57
CA SER A 42 35.49 -1.16 -14.22
C SER A 42 36.15 -0.36 -15.36
N LEU A 43 35.69 -0.45 -16.61
CA LEU A 43 36.27 0.34 -17.71
C LEU A 43 35.35 1.40 -18.33
N ASN A 44 34.05 1.45 -17.99
CA ASN A 44 33.16 2.51 -18.52
C ASN A 44 31.94 2.83 -17.63
N LYS A 45 32.04 2.68 -16.30
CA LYS A 45 31.04 3.30 -15.42
C LYS A 45 31.36 4.79 -15.30
N HIS A 46 30.77 5.61 -16.16
CA HIS A 46 30.53 7.00 -15.80
C HIS A 46 29.77 6.95 -14.46
N THR A 47 30.35 7.50 -13.40
CA THR A 47 29.79 7.51 -12.04
C THR A 47 28.43 8.20 -12.04
N ARG A 48 27.36 7.41 -12.17
CA ARG A 48 25.97 7.86 -12.06
C ARG A 48 25.31 7.15 -10.89
N PRO A 49 25.64 7.55 -9.65
CA PRO A 49 25.12 6.90 -8.44
C PRO A 49 23.59 6.94 -8.36
N LEU A 50 22.97 7.95 -8.99
CA LEU A 50 21.51 8.09 -9.06
C LEU A 50 20.87 7.07 -10.02
N ASP A 51 21.43 6.89 -11.22
CA ASP A 51 20.93 5.90 -12.19
C ASP A 51 21.08 4.46 -11.64
N ASP A 52 22.21 4.16 -10.98
CA ASP A 52 22.43 2.85 -10.33
C ASP A 52 21.41 2.60 -9.19
N LEU A 53 21.03 3.65 -8.44
CA LEU A 53 20.04 3.55 -7.36
C LEU A 53 18.60 3.41 -7.90
N ILE A 54 18.26 4.10 -8.98
CA ILE A 54 16.97 3.92 -9.68
C ILE A 54 16.85 2.49 -10.20
N ALA A 55 17.88 1.99 -10.88
CA ALA A 55 17.90 0.62 -11.39
C ALA A 55 17.67 -0.40 -10.25
N LYS A 56 18.30 -0.21 -9.09
CA LYS A 56 18.06 -1.05 -7.90
C LYS A 56 16.59 -1.03 -7.45
N TYR A 57 15.97 0.14 -7.40
CA TYR A 57 14.56 0.26 -7.01
C TYR A 57 13.62 -0.41 -8.01
N GLU A 58 13.90 -0.31 -9.31
CA GLU A 58 13.09 -0.95 -10.36
C GLU A 58 13.22 -2.48 -10.35
N THR A 59 14.40 -3.00 -9.98
CA THR A 59 14.63 -4.45 -9.90
C THR A 59 14.06 -5.12 -8.65
N ASP A 60 13.78 -4.36 -7.58
CA ASP A 60 13.32 -4.92 -6.31
C ASP A 60 11.85 -5.36 -6.39
N SER A 61 11.62 -6.67 -6.36
CA SER A 61 10.28 -7.25 -6.49
C SER A 61 9.35 -6.88 -5.34
N ILE A 62 9.88 -6.75 -4.12
CA ILE A 62 9.11 -6.43 -2.91
C ILE A 62 8.62 -4.98 -2.97
N LEU A 63 9.50 -4.04 -3.34
CA LEU A 63 9.15 -2.64 -3.53
C LEU A 63 8.11 -2.48 -4.63
N HIS A 64 8.25 -3.23 -5.73
CA HIS A 64 7.29 -3.24 -6.83
C HIS A 64 5.91 -3.71 -6.38
N GLU A 65 5.85 -4.82 -5.62
CA GLU A 65 4.60 -5.38 -5.11
C GLU A 65 3.89 -4.43 -4.14
N LEU A 66 4.61 -3.90 -3.13
CA LEU A 66 4.06 -2.93 -2.18
C LEU A 66 3.53 -1.67 -2.88
N THR A 67 4.27 -1.19 -3.89
CA THR A 67 3.86 -0.04 -4.70
C THR A 67 2.61 -0.35 -5.52
N LYS A 68 2.54 -1.55 -6.13
CA LYS A 68 1.37 -2.01 -6.89
C LYS A 68 0.13 -2.11 -6.00
N GLN A 69 0.26 -2.67 -4.79
CA GLN A 69 -0.82 -2.73 -3.80
C GLN A 69 -1.33 -1.34 -3.42
N ARG A 70 -0.42 -0.43 -3.05
CA ARG A 70 -0.78 0.96 -2.70
C ARG A 70 -1.48 1.69 -3.83
N ASP A 71 -0.93 1.60 -5.04
CA ASP A 71 -1.43 2.33 -6.21
C ASP A 71 -2.77 1.76 -6.69
N ALA A 72 -2.99 0.45 -6.57
CA ALA A 72 -4.28 -0.17 -6.87
C ALA A 72 -5.39 0.35 -5.94
N ILE A 73 -5.15 0.37 -4.62
CA ILE A 73 -6.12 0.89 -3.65
C ILE A 73 -6.35 2.38 -3.89
N LYS A 74 -5.29 3.17 -4.10
CA LYS A 74 -5.39 4.61 -4.36
C LYS A 74 -6.22 4.92 -5.61
N ARG A 75 -6.08 4.12 -6.68
CA ARG A 75 -6.92 4.25 -7.88
C ARG A 75 -8.38 3.92 -7.58
N LEU A 76 -8.64 2.87 -6.81
CA LEU A 76 -10.00 2.54 -6.39
C LEU A 76 -10.64 3.67 -5.58
N GLU A 77 -9.91 4.30 -4.65
CA GLU A 77 -10.43 5.41 -3.87
C GLU A 77 -10.94 6.56 -4.75
N THR A 78 -10.34 6.81 -5.91
CA THR A 78 -10.81 7.87 -6.83
C THR A 78 -12.13 7.54 -7.53
N THR A 79 -12.55 6.27 -7.52
CA THR A 79 -13.79 5.81 -8.15
C THR A 79 -14.99 5.92 -7.19
N PHE A 80 -14.75 5.92 -5.89
CA PHE A 80 -15.79 5.97 -4.86
C PHE A 80 -16.11 7.40 -4.41
N SER A 81 -17.30 7.57 -3.83
CA SER A 81 -17.69 8.83 -3.21
C SER A 81 -16.80 9.16 -2.02
N GLU A 82 -16.62 10.47 -1.77
CA GLU A 82 -15.85 10.95 -0.62
C GLU A 82 -16.40 10.42 0.71
N GLU A 83 -17.71 10.30 0.85
CA GLU A 83 -18.37 9.72 2.02
C GLU A 83 -17.90 8.28 2.29
N THR A 84 -17.85 7.46 1.24
CA THR A 84 -17.40 6.06 1.34
C THR A 84 -15.94 6.01 1.76
N ARG A 85 -15.10 6.86 1.16
CA ARG A 85 -13.68 6.97 1.53
C ARG A 85 -13.49 7.32 3.01
N GLN A 86 -14.23 8.31 3.52
CA GLN A 86 -14.11 8.72 4.92
C GLN A 86 -14.60 7.62 5.88
N ILE A 87 -15.69 6.93 5.56
CA ILE A 87 -16.20 5.80 6.37
C ILE A 87 -15.17 4.67 6.45
N VAL A 88 -14.61 4.29 5.30
CA VAL A 88 -13.61 3.23 5.20
C VAL A 88 -12.33 3.63 5.94
N GLN A 89 -11.86 4.86 5.76
CA GLN A 89 -10.69 5.39 6.47
C GLN A 89 -10.87 5.32 8.00
N MET A 90 -11.99 5.81 8.54
CA MET A 90 -12.26 5.77 9.98
C MET A 90 -12.42 4.34 10.54
N HIS A 91 -12.83 3.40 9.70
CA HIS A 91 -12.97 2.01 10.13
C HIS A 91 -11.62 1.27 10.16
N TYR A 92 -10.79 1.47 9.13
CA TYR A 92 -9.55 0.71 8.92
C TYR A 92 -8.30 1.38 9.47
N ASP A 93 -8.30 2.69 9.67
CA ASP A 93 -7.18 3.37 10.30
C ASP A 93 -7.02 2.88 11.75
N ARG A 94 -5.86 2.30 12.05
CA ARG A 94 -5.54 1.83 13.41
C ARG A 94 -5.43 2.98 14.41
N ARG A 95 -5.08 4.19 13.95
CA ARG A 95 -4.93 5.38 14.79
C ARG A 95 -6.29 5.91 15.25
N GLU A 96 -7.27 5.87 14.35
CA GLU A 96 -8.62 6.35 14.56
C GLU A 96 -9.63 5.20 14.49
N ARG A 97 -9.32 4.00 15.00
CA ARG A 97 -10.21 2.84 14.82
C ARG A 97 -11.52 3.02 15.57
N LEU A 98 -12.47 3.68 14.91
CA LEU A 98 -13.74 4.09 15.49
C LEU A 98 -14.74 2.93 15.47
N SER A 99 -15.60 2.89 16.48
CA SER A 99 -16.73 1.96 16.47
C SER A 99 -17.77 2.40 15.43
N TRP A 100 -18.55 1.45 14.91
CA TRP A 100 -19.61 1.73 13.94
C TRP A 100 -20.62 2.77 14.43
N VAL A 101 -20.91 2.79 15.73
CA VAL A 101 -21.77 3.78 16.37
C VAL A 101 -21.19 5.18 16.18
N VAL A 102 -19.90 5.37 16.46
CA VAL A 102 -19.25 6.69 16.32
C VAL A 102 -19.15 7.11 14.86
N ILE A 103 -18.86 6.17 13.96
CA ILE A 103 -18.83 6.42 12.51
C ILE A 103 -20.21 6.89 12.01
N SER A 104 -21.28 6.21 12.44
CA SER A 104 -22.66 6.55 12.07
C SER A 104 -23.06 7.96 12.54
N LEU A 105 -22.67 8.31 13.78
CA LEU A 105 -22.91 9.64 14.35
C LEU A 105 -22.13 10.73 13.60
N ARG A 106 -20.86 10.48 13.26
CA ARG A 106 -20.02 11.45 12.56
C ARG A 106 -20.46 11.70 11.13
N MET A 107 -20.99 10.67 10.46
CA MET A 107 -21.45 10.73 9.08
C MET A 107 -22.94 11.05 8.93
N ASN A 108 -23.70 11.10 10.03
CA ASN A 108 -25.16 11.24 10.02
C ASN A 108 -25.87 10.19 9.14
N LEU A 109 -25.34 8.96 9.12
CA LEU A 109 -25.86 7.83 8.35
C LEU A 109 -26.23 6.69 9.28
N SER A 110 -27.11 5.78 8.85
CA SER A 110 -27.39 4.57 9.63
C SER A 110 -26.18 3.63 9.66
N GLU A 111 -25.96 2.92 10.77
CA GLU A 111 -24.89 1.92 10.87
C GLU A 111 -24.94 0.89 9.73
N ARG A 112 -26.16 0.49 9.32
CA ARG A 112 -26.38 -0.46 8.24
C ARG A 112 -25.88 0.09 6.91
N THR A 113 -26.11 1.38 6.64
CA THR A 113 -25.59 2.06 5.45
C THR A 113 -24.07 2.09 5.47
N CYS A 114 -23.45 2.48 6.60
CA CYS A 114 -21.99 2.52 6.73
C CYS A 114 -21.33 1.14 6.48
N ARG A 115 -21.90 0.08 7.06
CA ARG A 115 -21.43 -1.29 6.82
C ARG A 115 -21.62 -1.74 5.38
N THR A 116 -22.68 -1.28 4.72
CA THR A 116 -22.94 -1.59 3.30
C THR A 116 -21.87 -0.94 2.43
N TYR A 117 -21.55 0.34 2.67
CA TYR A 117 -20.49 1.06 1.95
C TYR A 117 -19.10 0.44 2.17
N GLN A 118 -18.78 0.04 3.41
CA GLN A 118 -17.53 -0.67 3.69
C GLN A 118 -17.48 -2.02 2.98
N LYS A 119 -18.58 -2.78 2.96
CA LYS A 119 -18.66 -4.05 2.25
C LYS A 119 -18.49 -3.88 0.74
N THR A 120 -19.20 -2.94 0.11
CA THR A 120 -19.07 -2.69 -1.33
C THR A 120 -17.65 -2.30 -1.71
N PHE A 121 -17.01 -1.46 -0.90
CA PHE A 121 -15.61 -1.07 -1.11
C PHE A 121 -14.68 -2.29 -0.99
N LYS A 122 -14.83 -3.10 0.06
CA LYS A 122 -14.03 -4.30 0.27
C LYS A 122 -14.19 -5.30 -0.89
N ASP A 123 -15.41 -5.49 -1.38
CA ASP A 123 -15.70 -6.41 -2.47
C ASP A 123 -15.05 -5.92 -3.78
N SER A 124 -15.07 -4.62 -4.06
CA SER A 124 -14.35 -4.04 -5.21
C SER A 124 -12.83 -4.17 -5.09
N VAL A 125 -12.27 -3.97 -3.88
CA VAL A 125 -10.84 -4.21 -3.63
C VAL A 125 -10.51 -5.68 -3.90
N ALA A 126 -11.26 -6.61 -3.33
CA ALA A 126 -11.03 -8.04 -3.56
C ALA A 126 -11.08 -8.41 -5.07
N GLN A 127 -12.05 -7.84 -5.80
CA GLN A 127 -12.18 -8.06 -7.24
C GLN A 127 -10.95 -7.54 -8.01
N THR A 128 -10.53 -6.29 -7.78
CA THR A 128 -9.36 -5.73 -8.49
C THR A 128 -8.06 -6.48 -8.21
N PHE A 129 -7.87 -6.96 -6.98
CA PHE A 129 -6.68 -7.73 -6.63
C PHE A 129 -6.66 -9.09 -7.33
N ASN A 130 -7.82 -9.73 -7.48
CA ASN A 130 -7.96 -10.95 -8.28
C ASN A 130 -7.71 -10.69 -9.78
N GLU A 131 -8.22 -9.58 -10.33
CA GLU A 131 -8.02 -9.21 -11.74
C GLU A 131 -6.55 -8.88 -12.07
N LEU A 132 -5.85 -8.24 -11.13
CA LEU A 132 -4.47 -7.80 -11.30
C LEU A 132 -3.43 -8.85 -10.86
N ASP A 133 -3.87 -10.02 -10.42
CA ASP A 133 -3.05 -11.10 -9.84
C ASP A 133 -2.05 -10.55 -8.80
N ILE A 134 -2.57 -9.74 -7.89
CA ILE A 134 -1.78 -9.16 -6.80
C ILE A 134 -1.96 -10.07 -5.58
N ALA A 135 -0.85 -10.56 -5.01
CA ALA A 135 -0.93 -11.37 -3.81
C ALA A 135 -1.47 -10.52 -2.63
N VAL A 136 -2.45 -11.09 -1.93
CA VAL A 136 -3.10 -10.55 -0.72
C VAL A 136 -2.74 -11.41 0.48
#